data_AF-M7SX82-F1
#
_entry.id   AF-M7SX82-F1
#
_cell.length_a   1.000
_cell.length_b   1.000
_cell.length_c   1.000
_cell.angle_alpha   90.00
_cell.angle_beta   90.00
_cell.angle_gamma   90.00
#
_symmetry.space_group_name_H-M   'P 1'
#
loop_
_entity.id
_entity.type
_entity.pdbx_description
1 polymer ?
#
loop_
_entity_poly.entity_id
_entity_poly.type
_entity_poly.pdbx_seq_one_letter_code
_entity_poly.pdbx_strand_id
1 'polypeptide(L)' 'MGFQNENKLKVGASVKATINNKVVEAKVISIGFNRVTLRSEKATKPLMFSIAISS' A
#
# COMPACT_ATOMS: atom_id res chain seq x y z
N MET A 1 -15.23 -17.52 9.06
CA MET A 1 -13.82 -17.17 8.79
C MET A 1 -13.77 -15.73 8.32
N GLY A 2 -12.86 -14.93 8.86
CA GLY A 2 -12.68 -13.55 8.40
C GLY A 2 -11.33 -13.08 8.88
N PHE A 3 -10.29 -13.36 8.10
CA PHE A 3 -8.95 -12.85 8.32
C PHE A 3 -9.00 -11.33 8.12
N GLN A 4 -9.31 -10.59 9.19
CA GLN A 4 -9.01 -9.17 9.27
C GLN A 4 -7.60 -9.09 9.80
N ASN A 5 -6.63 -9.09 8.88
CA ASN A 5 -5.26 -8.68 9.18
C ASN A 5 -5.35 -7.37 9.98
N GLU A 6 -4.76 -7.31 11.18
CA GLU A 6 -4.95 -6.22 12.15
C GLU A 6 -4.57 -4.83 11.59
N ASN A 7 -3.82 -4.78 10.49
CA ASN A 7 -3.73 -3.59 9.64
C ASN A 7 -4.93 -3.51 8.69
N LYS A 8 -6.05 -2.94 9.19
CA LYS A 8 -7.16 -2.42 8.38
C LYS A 8 -6.66 -1.31 7.46
N LEU A 9 -5.97 -1.66 6.38
CA LEU A 9 -5.64 -0.74 5.32
C LEU A 9 -6.97 -0.19 4.80
N LYS A 10 -7.12 1.13 4.83
CA LYS A 10 -8.26 1.84 4.27
C LYS A 10 -7.76 2.66 3.10
N VAL A 11 -8.61 2.87 2.10
CA VAL A 11 -8.32 3.86 1.07
C VAL A 11 -8.10 5.21 1.75
N GLY A 12 -6.98 5.86 1.44
CA GLY A 12 -6.54 7.10 2.06
C GLY A 12 -5.60 6.95 3.26
N ALA A 13 -5.35 5.73 3.76
CA ALA A 13 -4.38 5.51 4.83
C ALA A 13 -2.95 5.75 4.33
N SER A 14 -2.15 6.49 5.09
CA SER A 14 -0.70 6.61 4.87
C SER A 14 0.00 5.41 5.51
N VAL A 15 0.86 4.76 4.74
CA VAL A 15 1.62 3.57 5.10
C VAL A 15 3.09 3.78 4.77
N LYS A 16 3.96 3.05 5.47
CA LYS A 16 5.38 3.01 5.16
C LYS A 16 5.66 1.72 4.39
N ALA A 17 6.12 1.86 3.15
CA ALA A 17 6.52 0.75 2.30
C ALA A 17 8.04 0.80 2.07
N THR A 18 8.71 -0.33 2.19
CA THR A 18 10.14 -0.41 1.87
C THR A 18 10.30 -0.75 0.40
N ILE A 19 10.85 0.18 -0.38
CA ILE A 19 11.12 0.05 -1.81
C ILE A 19 12.62 0.21 -2.00
N ASN A 20 13.30 -0.77 -2.62
CA ASN A 20 14.76 -0.73 -2.83
C ASN A 20 15.53 -0.43 -1.52
N ASN A 21 15.16 -1.10 -0.43
CA ASN A 21 15.71 -0.90 0.92
C ASN A 21 15.54 0.53 1.48
N LYS A 22 14.72 1.38 0.85
CA LYS A 22 14.35 2.71 1.34
C LYS A 22 12.91 2.69 1.84
N VAL A 23 12.71 3.19 3.05
CA VAL A 23 11.35 3.38 3.58
C VAL A 23 10.75 4.61 2.90
N VAL A 24 9.66 4.40 2.19
CA VAL A 24 8.91 5.42 1.46
C VAL A 24 7.51 5.52 2.07
N GLU A 25 7.06 6.75 2.30
CA GLU A 25 5.69 7.03 2.71
C GLU A 25 4.79 6.99 1.49
N ALA A 26 3.77 6.15 1.55
CA ALA A 26 2.81 5.94 0.48
C ALA A 26 1.39 5.96 1.01
N LYS A 27 0.46 6.38 0.17
CA LYS A 27 -0.96 6.42 0.47
C LYS A 27 -1.67 5.29 -0.25
N VAL A 28 -2.53 4.58 0.46
CA VAL A 28 -3.42 3.60 -0.16
C VAL A 28 -4.42 4.34 -1.03
N ILE A 29 -4.44 4.04 -2.31
CA ILE A 29 -5.36 4.68 -3.27
C ILE A 29 -6.45 3.72 -3.75
N SER A 30 -6.20 2.41 -3.69
CA SER A 30 -7.21 1.40 -3.98
C SER A 30 -6.90 0.09 -3.28
N ILE A 31 -7.94 -0.63 -2.86
CA ILE A 31 -7.87 -1.95 -2.26
C ILE A 31 -8.83 -2.84 -3.05
N GLY A 32 -8.27 -3.82 -3.75
CA GLY A 32 -9.01 -4.88 -4.43
C GLY A 32 -8.98 -6.18 -3.65
N PHE A 33 -9.68 -7.20 -4.16
CA PHE A 33 -9.86 -8.51 -3.51
C PHE A 33 -8.54 -9.20 -3.10
N ASN A 34 -7.45 -8.97 -3.84
CA ASN A 34 -6.14 -9.59 -3.55
C ASN A 34 -4.96 -8.66 -3.87
N ARG A 35 -5.22 -7.36 -4.04
CA ARG A 35 -4.23 -6.38 -4.47
C ARG A 35 -4.47 -5.05 -3.77
N VAL A 36 -3.40 -4.38 -3.40
CA VAL A 36 -3.44 -3.02 -2.84
C VAL A 36 -2.60 -2.12 -3.74
N THR A 37 -3.21 -1.04 -4.22
CA THR A 37 -2.51 -0.01 -4.97
C THR A 37 -2.10 1.11 -4.03
N LEU A 38 -0.80 1.40 -4.01
CA LEU A 38 -0.17 2.46 -3.23
C LEU A 38 0.37 3.55 -4.16
N ARG A 39 0.31 4.79 -3.70
CA ARG A 39 0.93 5.95 -4.34
C ARG A 39 1.92 6.58 -3.37
N SER A 40 3.18 6.72 -3.77
CA SER A 40 4.16 7.46 -2.97
C SER A 40 3.73 8.92 -2.77
N GLU A 41 3.74 9.42 -1.52
CA GLU A 41 3.41 10.82 -1.20
C GLU A 41 4.59 11.77 -1.45
N LYS A 42 5.81 11.25 -1.34
CA LYS A 42 7.04 12.07 -1.28
C LYS A 42 7.89 12.03 -2.55
N ALA A 43 7.56 11.18 -3.52
CA ALA A 43 8.36 11.04 -4.74
C ALA A 43 8.00 12.13 -5.77
N THR A 44 9.01 12.87 -6.24
CA THR A 44 8.91 13.86 -7.33
C THR A 44 8.39 13.27 -8.63
N LYS A 45 8.55 11.95 -8.83
CA LYS A 45 7.79 11.15 -9.78
C LYS A 45 6.77 10.32 -9.00
N PRO A 46 5.46 10.48 -9.25
CA PRO A 46 4.45 9.68 -8.57
C PRO A 46 4.64 8.22 -8.94
N LEU A 47 5.23 7.46 -8.03
CA LEU A 47 5.41 6.04 -8.20
C LEU A 47 4.16 5.33 -7.68
N MET A 48 3.45 4.68 -8.59
CA MET A 48 2.35 3.78 -8.29
C MET A 48 2.89 2.35 -8.22
N PHE A 49 2.53 1.63 -7.17
CA PHE A 49 2.87 0.22 -7.04
C PHE A 49 1.64 -0.56 -6.58
N SER A 50 1.50 -1.76 -7.12
CA SER A 50 0.45 -2.70 -6.71
C SER A 50 1.10 -3.86 -5.97
N ILE A 51 0.69 -4.11 -4.74
CA ILE A 51 1.12 -5.25 -3.93
C ILE A 51 0.04 -6.32 -4.05
N ALA A 52 0.40 -7.50 -4.54
CA ALA A 52 -0.48 -8.67 -4.45
C ALA A 52 -0.38 -9.26 -3.03
N ILE A 53 -1.52 -9.47 -2.39
CA ILE A 53 -1.58 -10.15 -1.09
C ILE A 53 -1.75 -11.63 -1.42
N SER A 54 -0.71 -12.44 -1.44
CA SER A 54 -0.91 -13.90 -1.56
C SER A 54 -1.47 -14.43 -0.23
N SER A 55 -2.63 -15.12 -0.27
CA SER A 55 -3.07 -15.97 0.85
C SER A 55 -2.11 -17.14 1.07
#